data_AF-A0A2J8TJQ6-F1
#
_entry.id   AF-A0A2J8TJQ6-F1
#
_cell.length_a   1.000
_cell.length_b   1.000
_cell.length_c   1.000
_cell.angle_alpha   90.00
_cell.angle_beta   90.00
_cell.angle_gamma   90.00
#
_symmetry.space_group_name_H-M   'P 1'
#
loop_
_entity.id
_entity.type
_entity.pdbx_description
1 polymer ?
#
loop_
_entity_poly.entity_id
_entity_poly.type
_entity_poly.pdbx_seq_one_letter_code
_entity_poly.pdbx_strand_id
1 'polypeptide(L)'
;SFLQPDIHLFKQNLFYLETLNTKQKLYHKKIFRTAMLFQFVNVLLQVLVHKSHDLLQEEIGIAIYNMASVDFDGFFAAFLPEFLTSCDGVDANQKSVLGRNFKMDRNVHRLVNDLRYYRLCNDSLPPGTVKL
;
A
#
# COMPACT_ATOMS: atom_id res chain seq x y z
N SER A 1 -6.73 -11.12 -12.55
CA SER A 1 -6.34 -11.06 -11.12
C SER A 1 -5.25 -10.00 -10.95
N PHE A 2 -5.22 -9.25 -9.85
CA PHE A 2 -4.16 -8.25 -9.57
C PHE A 2 -2.77 -8.87 -9.29
N LEU A 3 -2.70 -10.21 -9.20
CA LEU A 3 -1.45 -10.96 -8.99
C LEU A 3 -0.78 -11.41 -10.29
N GLN A 4 -1.39 -11.16 -11.44
CA GLN A 4 -0.83 -11.55 -12.73
C GLN A 4 0.22 -10.54 -13.19
N PRO A 5 1.28 -10.99 -13.88
CA PRO A 5 2.36 -10.11 -14.37
C PRO A 5 1.94 -9.25 -15.57
N ASP A 6 0.77 -9.52 -16.16
CA ASP A 6 0.27 -8.77 -17.32
C ASP A 6 -0.22 -7.38 -16.90
N ILE A 7 0.55 -6.37 -17.30
CA ILE A 7 0.28 -4.95 -17.01
C ILE A 7 -1.03 -4.44 -17.63
N HIS A 8 -1.42 -4.92 -18.81
CA HIS A 8 -2.65 -4.48 -19.47
C HIS A 8 -3.86 -5.01 -18.71
N LEU A 9 -3.81 -6.27 -18.30
CA LEU A 9 -4.86 -6.88 -17.49
C LEU A 9 -4.92 -6.25 -16.09
N PHE A 10 -3.78 -5.94 -15.48
CA PHE A 10 -3.73 -5.20 -14.22
C PHE A 10 -4.41 -3.83 -14.35
N LYS A 11 -4.03 -3.04 -15.37
CA LYS A 11 -4.61 -1.72 -15.66
C LYS A 11 -6.11 -1.81 -15.87
N GLN A 12 -6.58 -2.80 -16.63
CA GLN A 12 -8.01 -3.02 -16.87
C GLN A 12 -8.76 -3.34 -15.57
N ASN A 13 -8.21 -4.21 -14.72
CA ASN A 13 -8.81 -4.54 -13.42
C ASN A 13 -8.90 -3.31 -12.52
N LEU A 14 -7.85 -2.49 -12.47
CA LEU A 14 -7.83 -1.25 -11.70
C LEU A 14 -8.90 -0.27 -12.20
N PHE A 15 -9.00 -0.11 -13.53
CA PHE A 15 -10.02 0.72 -14.16
C PHE A 15 -11.44 0.25 -13.83
N TYR A 16 -11.71 -1.05 -13.86
CA TYR A 16 -13.02 -1.58 -13.49
C TYR A 16 -13.34 -1.38 -12.02
N LEU A 17 -12.35 -1.55 -11.14
CA LEU A 17 -12.53 -1.33 -9.71
C LEU A 17 -12.91 0.13 -9.40
N GLU A 18 -12.21 1.09 -10.01
CA GLU A 18 -12.53 2.52 -9.88
C GLU A 18 -13.86 2.90 -10.53
N THR A 19 -14.20 2.29 -11.67
CA THR A 19 -15.51 2.48 -12.32
C THR A 19 -16.65 1.98 -11.44
N LEU A 20 -16.49 0.81 -10.82
CA LEU A 20 -17.46 0.26 -9.87
C LEU A 20 -17.59 1.16 -8.64
N ASN A 21 -16.48 1.67 -8.10
CA ASN A 21 -16.55 2.61 -7.00
C ASN A 21 -17.27 3.91 -7.38
N THR A 22 -16.98 4.47 -8.55
CA THR A 22 -17.63 5.70 -9.04
C THR A 22 -19.14 5.51 -9.22
N LYS A 23 -19.56 4.40 -9.86
CA LYS A 23 -20.97 4.15 -10.19
C LYS A 23 -21.80 3.60 -9.03
N GLN A 24 -21.19 2.81 -8.15
CA GLN A 24 -21.90 1.99 -7.16
C GLN A 24 -21.41 2.19 -5.72
N LYS A 25 -20.50 3.16 -5.50
CA LYS A 25 -19.85 3.43 -4.21
C LYS A 25 -19.32 2.14 -3.57
N LEU A 26 -18.69 1.30 -4.39
CA LEU A 26 -18.17 -0.01 -3.99
C LEU A 26 -17.39 0.05 -2.67
N TYR A 27 -16.48 1.03 -2.53
CA TYR A 27 -15.63 1.14 -1.34
C TYR A 27 -16.41 1.51 -0.08
N HIS A 28 -17.62 2.06 -0.21
CA HIS A 28 -18.49 2.39 0.92
C HIS A 28 -19.35 1.20 1.35
N LYS A 29 -19.48 0.16 0.52
CA LYS A 29 -20.28 -1.02 0.86
C LYS A 29 -19.62 -1.76 2.01
N LYS A 30 -20.40 -2.04 3.07
CA LYS A 30 -19.92 -2.71 4.30
C LYS A 30 -19.13 -3.99 4.00
N ILE A 31 -19.66 -4.85 3.14
CA ILE A 31 -18.98 -6.11 2.75
C ILE A 31 -17.61 -5.86 2.12
N PHE A 32 -17.46 -4.82 1.30
CA PHE A 32 -16.17 -4.48 0.72
C PHE A 32 -15.21 -3.99 1.79
N ARG A 33 -15.65 -3.05 2.64
CA ARG A 33 -14.84 -2.50 3.74
C ARG A 33 -14.33 -3.58 4.69
N THR A 34 -15.19 -4.51 5.09
CA THR A 34 -14.86 -5.50 6.13
C THR A 34 -14.12 -6.72 5.60
N ALA A 35 -14.34 -7.13 4.35
CA ALA A 35 -13.81 -8.38 3.83
C ALA A 35 -12.71 -8.22 2.76
N MET A 36 -12.70 -7.11 2.01
CA MET A 36 -11.89 -7.00 0.79
C MET A 36 -10.92 -5.82 0.78
N LEU A 37 -11.31 -4.68 1.38
CA LEU A 37 -10.55 -3.43 1.30
C LEU A 37 -9.10 -3.61 1.73
N PHE A 38 -8.88 -4.23 2.90
CA PHE A 38 -7.55 -4.51 3.43
C PHE A 38 -6.69 -5.31 2.44
N GLN A 39 -7.25 -6.34 1.81
CA GLN A 39 -6.52 -7.19 0.86
C GLN A 39 -6.14 -6.41 -0.40
N PHE A 40 -7.06 -5.62 -0.95
CA PHE A 40 -6.78 -4.80 -2.14
C PHE A 40 -5.70 -3.75 -1.87
N VAL A 41 -5.84 -2.98 -0.79
CA VAL A 41 -4.86 -1.96 -0.43
C VAL A 41 -3.49 -2.58 -0.19
N ASN A 42 -3.42 -3.73 0.50
CA ASN A 42 -2.16 -4.44 0.71
C ASN A 42 -1.50 -4.85 -0.62
N VAL A 43 -2.25 -5.50 -1.53
CA VAL A 43 -1.71 -5.91 -2.84
C VAL A 43 -1.21 -4.70 -3.64
N LEU A 44 -1.97 -3.60 -3.66
CA LEU A 44 -1.59 -2.39 -4.37
C LEU A 44 -0.34 -1.73 -3.78
N LEU A 45 -0.22 -1.68 -2.45
CA LEU A 45 0.99 -1.20 -1.79
C LEU A 45 2.20 -2.10 -2.07
N GLN A 46 2.03 -3.42 -2.06
CA GLN A 46 3.11 -4.35 -2.39
C GLN A 46 3.58 -4.18 -3.85
N VAL A 47 2.66 -4.00 -4.79
CA VAL A 47 3.00 -3.65 -6.19
C VAL A 47 3.84 -2.39 -6.24
N LEU A 48 3.41 -1.34 -5.51
CA LEU A 48 4.16 -0.10 -5.42
C LEU A 48 5.51 -0.29 -4.75
N VAL A 49 5.69 -1.18 -3.78
CA VAL A 49 6.96 -1.46 -3.08
C VAL A 49 7.92 -2.30 -3.92
N HIS A 50 7.43 -3.25 -4.70
CA HIS A 50 8.26 -4.15 -5.51
C HIS A 50 8.62 -3.63 -6.91
N LYS A 51 8.10 -2.47 -7.32
CA LYS A 51 8.26 -1.92 -8.68
C LYS A 51 7.71 -2.81 -9.81
N SER A 52 6.80 -3.73 -9.50
CA SER A 52 6.34 -4.71 -10.50
C SER A 52 5.52 -4.08 -11.64
N HIS A 53 4.88 -2.94 -11.39
CA HIS A 53 4.04 -2.22 -12.36
C HIS A 53 4.32 -0.72 -12.33
N ASP A 54 5.59 -0.32 -12.44
CA ASP A 54 6.02 1.08 -12.25
C ASP A 54 5.34 2.10 -13.18
N LEU A 55 4.87 1.68 -14.36
CA LEU A 55 4.13 2.55 -15.29
C LEU A 55 2.72 2.91 -14.81
N LEU A 56 2.20 2.24 -13.78
CA LEU A 56 0.84 2.45 -13.23
C LEU A 56 0.86 3.05 -11.82
N GLN A 57 2.00 3.57 -11.38
CA GLN A 57 2.20 4.06 -10.02
C GLN A 57 1.16 5.10 -9.60
N GLU A 58 0.83 6.03 -10.49
CA GLU A 58 -0.11 7.12 -10.23
C GLU A 58 -1.54 6.57 -10.08
N GLU A 59 -2.00 5.73 -11.01
CA GLU A 59 -3.33 5.13 -10.92
C GLU A 59 -3.47 4.23 -9.69
N ILE A 60 -2.42 3.50 -9.32
CA ILE A 60 -2.41 2.68 -8.10
C ILE A 60 -2.49 3.58 -6.85
N GLY A 61 -1.75 4.68 -6.82
CA GLY A 61 -1.78 5.65 -5.72
C GLY A 61 -3.17 6.25 -5.52
N ILE A 62 -3.84 6.62 -6.61
CA ILE A 62 -5.22 7.13 -6.59
C ILE A 62 -6.20 6.08 -6.05
N ALA A 63 -6.08 4.83 -6.50
CA ALA A 63 -6.96 3.76 -6.03
C ALA A 63 -6.78 3.48 -4.53
N ILE A 64 -5.54 3.45 -4.03
CA ILE A 64 -5.24 3.33 -2.60
C ILE A 64 -5.87 4.47 -1.82
N TYR A 65 -5.71 5.72 -2.29
CA TYR A 65 -6.31 6.90 -1.66
C TYR A 65 -7.83 6.77 -1.59
N ASN A 66 -8.48 6.44 -2.71
CA ASN A 66 -9.92 6.32 -2.80
C ASN A 66 -10.45 5.23 -1.85
N MET A 67 -9.76 4.09 -1.75
CA MET A 67 -10.10 3.03 -0.80
C MET A 67 -9.94 3.49 0.65
N ALA A 68 -8.81 4.10 0.99
CA ALA A 68 -8.57 4.52 2.37
C ALA A 68 -9.48 5.68 2.80
N SER A 69 -9.90 6.54 1.87
CA SER A 69 -10.73 7.73 2.15
C SER A 69 -12.12 7.41 2.70
N VAL A 70 -12.60 6.18 2.52
CA VAL A 70 -13.90 5.76 3.09
C VAL A 70 -13.85 5.54 4.60
N ASP A 71 -12.65 5.38 5.17
CA ASP A 71 -12.40 5.12 6.59
C ASP A 71 -10.94 5.39 6.95
N PHE A 72 -10.54 6.66 6.97
CA PHE A 72 -9.17 7.02 7.32
C PHE A 72 -8.83 6.61 8.76
N ASP A 73 -9.77 6.75 9.70
CA ASP A 73 -9.53 6.37 11.09
C ASP A 73 -9.18 4.90 11.21
N GLY A 74 -9.97 4.01 10.58
CA GLY A 74 -9.68 2.58 10.52
C GLY A 74 -8.37 2.26 9.77
N PHE A 75 -8.08 3.00 8.69
CA PHE A 75 -6.82 2.84 7.95
C PHE A 75 -5.60 3.14 8.84
N PHE A 76 -5.60 4.27 9.54
CA PHE A 76 -4.45 4.69 10.36
C PHE A 76 -4.36 3.91 11.67
N ALA A 77 -5.50 3.52 12.27
CA ALA A 77 -5.52 2.82 13.55
C ALA A 77 -5.25 1.32 13.44
N ALA A 78 -5.60 0.68 12.31
CA ALA A 78 -5.48 -0.78 12.15
C ALA A 78 -4.63 -1.17 10.94
N PHE A 79 -5.04 -0.77 9.73
CA PHE A 79 -4.39 -1.23 8.48
C PHE A 79 -2.90 -0.88 8.42
N LEU A 80 -2.56 0.39 8.61
CA LEU A 80 -1.19 0.87 8.42
C LEU A 80 -0.21 0.23 9.41
N PRO A 81 -0.49 0.16 10.73
CA PRO A 81 0.34 -0.58 11.66
C PRO A 81 0.53 -2.06 11.28
N GLU A 82 -0.54 -2.75 10.86
CA GLU A 82 -0.49 -4.15 10.44
C GLU A 82 0.38 -4.33 9.19
N PHE A 83 0.17 -3.49 8.16
CA PHE A 83 0.97 -3.45 6.94
C PHE A 83 2.46 -3.23 7.24
N LEU A 84 2.80 -2.24 8.06
CA LEU A 84 4.19 -1.94 8.42
C LEU A 84 4.82 -3.08 9.24
N THR A 85 4.05 -3.72 10.11
CA THR A 85 4.51 -4.89 10.87
C THR A 85 4.87 -6.04 9.93
N SER A 86 4.06 -6.27 8.89
CA SER A 86 4.30 -7.27 7.84
C SER A 86 5.48 -6.98 6.91
N CYS A 87 6.04 -5.77 6.96
CA CYS A 87 7.19 -5.42 6.13
C CYS A 87 8.48 -6.00 6.70
N ASP A 88 9.11 -6.88 5.93
CA ASP A 88 10.46 -7.38 6.23
C ASP A 88 11.54 -6.35 5.90
N GLY A 89 12.75 -6.55 6.44
CA GLY A 89 13.95 -5.75 6.12
C GLY A 89 13.96 -4.34 6.73
N VAL A 90 13.03 -4.03 7.64
CA VAL A 90 12.98 -2.79 8.41
C VAL A 90 12.74 -3.08 9.89
N ASP A 91 13.41 -2.35 10.78
CA ASP A 91 13.30 -2.54 12.23
C ASP A 91 12.05 -1.87 12.83
N ALA A 92 11.77 -2.16 14.10
CA ALA A 92 10.61 -1.62 14.82
C ALA A 92 10.59 -0.08 14.90
N ASN A 93 11.75 0.56 15.03
CA ASN A 93 11.84 2.02 15.10
C ASN A 93 11.58 2.64 13.73
N GLN A 94 12.14 2.09 12.66
CA GLN A 94 11.89 2.49 11.27
C GLN A 94 10.41 2.33 10.93
N LYS A 95 9.77 1.21 11.30
CA LYS A 95 8.32 1.00 11.16
C LYS A 95 7.52 2.09 11.90
N SER A 96 7.89 2.42 13.13
CA SER A 96 7.24 3.49 13.90
C SER A 96 7.39 4.86 13.25
N VAL A 97 8.57 5.19 12.70
CA VAL A 97 8.83 6.46 12.01
C VAL A 97 8.02 6.56 10.73
N LEU A 98 7.98 5.48 9.93
CA LEU A 98 7.16 5.39 8.71
C LEU A 98 5.68 5.64 9.02
N GLY A 99 5.13 4.94 10.02
CA GLY A 99 3.73 5.11 10.42
C GLY A 99 3.40 6.51 10.89
N ARG A 100 4.28 7.13 11.69
CA ARG A 100 4.10 8.50 12.20
C ARG A 100 4.18 9.56 11.10
N ASN A 101 5.09 9.38 10.15
CA ASN A 101 5.34 10.33 9.06
C ASN A 101 4.37 10.15 7.89
N PHE A 102 3.70 9.01 7.81
CA PHE A 102 2.73 8.77 6.77
C PHE A 102 1.55 9.73 6.87
N LYS A 103 1.29 10.43 5.77
CA LYS A 103 0.14 11.31 5.60
C LYS A 103 -0.45 11.03 4.23
N MET A 104 -1.75 10.73 4.19
CA MET A 104 -2.40 10.27 2.96
C MET A 104 -2.45 11.38 1.88
N ASP A 105 -2.47 12.65 2.29
CA ASP A 105 -2.43 13.83 1.42
C ASP A 105 -1.07 14.06 0.75
N ARG A 106 0.03 13.50 1.29
CA ARG A 106 1.41 13.77 0.84
C ARG A 106 2.09 12.62 0.10
N ASN A 107 1.29 11.80 -0.58
CA ASN A 107 1.65 10.68 -1.45
C ASN A 107 2.08 9.38 -0.75
N VAL A 108 1.34 8.31 -1.05
CA VAL A 108 1.71 6.89 -0.85
C VAL A 108 3.13 6.59 -1.38
N HIS A 109 3.56 7.29 -2.43
CA HIS A 109 4.93 7.18 -2.95
C HIS A 109 6.02 7.52 -1.93
N ARG A 110 5.78 8.46 -1.01
CA ARG A 110 6.77 8.77 0.04
C ARG A 110 6.96 7.58 0.98
N LEU A 111 5.86 7.00 1.47
CA LEU A 111 5.91 5.80 2.32
C LEU A 111 6.71 4.68 1.65
N VAL A 112 6.38 4.42 0.39
CA VAL A 112 7.01 3.38 -0.42
C VAL A 112 8.50 3.65 -0.63
N ASN A 113 8.88 4.91 -0.91
CA ASN A 113 10.28 5.29 -1.11
C ASN A 113 11.08 5.21 0.19
N ASP A 114 10.53 5.67 1.31
CA ASP A 114 11.18 5.62 2.61
C ASP A 114 11.37 4.16 3.07
N LEU A 115 10.35 3.32 2.87
CA LEU A 115 10.43 1.88 3.17
C LEU A 115 11.55 1.20 2.38
N ARG A 116 11.64 1.50 1.08
CA ARG A 116 12.71 0.98 0.21
C ARG A 116 14.08 1.48 0.63
N TYR A 117 14.17 2.75 0.98
CA TYR A 117 15.42 3.35 1.45
C TYR A 117 15.93 2.64 2.70
N TYR A 118 15.06 2.41 3.70
CA TYR A 118 15.44 1.65 4.89
C TYR A 118 15.90 0.23 4.57
N ARG A 119 15.19 -0.50 3.70
CA ARG A 119 15.62 -1.83 3.24
C ARG A 119 17.01 -1.80 2.62
N LEU A 120 17.24 -0.88 1.69
CA LEU A 120 18.53 -0.73 1.02
C LEU A 120 19.66 -0.44 2.01
N CYS A 121 19.43 0.48 2.96
CA CYS A 121 20.40 0.80 4.00
C CYS A 121 20.68 -0.42 4.90
N ASN A 122 19.65 -1.13 5.33
CA ASN A 122 19.78 -2.28 6.21
C ASN A 122 20.50 -3.46 5.51
N ASP A 123 20.18 -3.72 4.24
CA ASP A 123 20.83 -4.75 3.42
C ASP A 123 22.32 -4.45 3.16
N SER A 124 22.70 -3.16 3.20
CA SER A 124 24.09 -2.72 3.05
C SER A 124 24.92 -2.87 4.33
N LEU A 125 24.28 -3.16 5.47
CA LEU A 125 24.96 -3.32 6.76
C LEU A 125 25.43 -4.76 6.98
N PRO A 126 26.49 -4.98 7.78
CA PRO A 126 26.91 -6.32 8.15
C PRO A 126 25.79 -7.13 8.83
N PRO A 127 25.71 -8.45 8.62
CA PRO A 127 24.73 -9.31 9.28
C PRO A 127 24.74 -9.14 10.80
N GLY A 128 23.55 -9.00 11.42
CA GLY A 128 23.39 -8.84 12.87
C GLY A 128 23.40 -7.38 13.37
N THR A 129 23.63 -6.39 12.50
CA THR A 129 23.60 -4.97 12.86
C THR A 129 22.17 -4.45 13.08
N VAL A 130 21.21 -4.94 12.30
CA VAL A 130 19.81 -4.53 12.35
C VAL A 130 19.00 -5.55 13.16
N LYS A 131 18.21 -5.07 14.12
CA LYS A 131 17.25 -5.88 14.86
C LYS A 131 15.89 -5.83 14.15
N LEU A 132 15.71 -6.73 13.19
CA LEU A 132 14.49 -6.87 12.39
C LEU A 132 13.33 -7.48 13.20
#